data_AF-A0A970A2J1-F1
#
_entry.id   AF-A0A970A2J1-F1
#
_cell.length_a   1.000
_cell.length_b   1.000
_cell.length_c   1.000
_cell.angle_alpha   90.00
_cell.angle_beta   90.00
_cell.angle_gamma   90.00
#
_symmetry.space_group_name_H-M   'P 1'
#
loop_
_entity.id
_entity.type
_entity.pdbx_description
1 polymer ?
#
loop_
_entity_poly.entity_id
_entity_poly.type
_entity_poly.pdbx_seq_one_letter_code
_entity_poly.pdbx_strand_id
1 'polypeptide(L)'
;ASGCGAKVYKNEIPVLKETKLICEHFDLDPLKLISSGCMLIACENGLKLTEELLKKGIKAVIIGEITQDKGIILSGDCHDIMIPPPESDELYKVNKLLSGN
;
A
#
# COMPACT_ATOMS: atom_id res chain seq x y z
N ALA A 1 -6.16 -14.66 10.33
CA ALA A 1 -6.91 -13.59 11.02
C ALA A 1 -8.16 -13.27 10.18
N SER A 2 -9.32 -13.00 10.77
CA SER A 2 -10.67 -12.80 10.17
C SER A 2 -11.28 -13.89 9.26
N GLY A 3 -10.52 -14.54 8.37
CA GLY A 3 -11.07 -15.47 7.37
C GLY A 3 -11.70 -14.77 6.14
N CYS A 4 -11.65 -13.45 6.10
CA CYS A 4 -12.07 -12.59 4.99
C CYS A 4 -10.89 -12.28 4.06
N GLY A 5 -11.20 -11.69 2.91
CA GLY A 5 -10.23 -11.10 1.98
C GLY A 5 -10.33 -9.59 1.94
N ALA A 6 -9.65 -8.98 0.96
CA ALA A 6 -9.74 -7.55 0.72
C ALA A 6 -9.56 -7.21 -0.75
N LYS A 7 -10.27 -6.18 -1.22
CA LYS A 7 -10.01 -5.50 -2.49
C LYS A 7 -9.38 -4.15 -2.19
N VAL A 8 -8.19 -3.92 -2.72
CA VAL A 8 -7.38 -2.71 -2.51
C VAL A 8 -7.28 -1.94 -3.83
N TYR A 9 -7.62 -0.66 -3.82
CA TYR A 9 -7.57 0.21 -4.99
C TYR A 9 -6.17 0.82 -5.11
N LYS A 10 -5.39 0.34 -6.08
CA LYS A 10 -3.98 0.73 -6.28
C LYS A 10 -3.80 2.25 -6.38
N ASN A 11 -4.70 2.91 -7.11
CA ASN A 11 -4.60 4.33 -7.41
C ASN A 11 -4.99 5.23 -6.23
N GLU A 12 -5.69 4.70 -5.23
CA GLU A 12 -6.06 5.42 -4.01
C GLU A 12 -4.95 5.37 -2.94
N ILE A 13 -3.95 4.49 -3.11
CA ILE A 13 -2.83 4.39 -2.18
C ILE A 13 -1.96 5.65 -2.33
N PRO A 14 -1.80 6.45 -1.27
CA PRO A 14 -1.06 7.70 -1.35
C PRO A 14 0.45 7.40 -1.37
N VAL A 15 1.11 7.76 -2.46
CA VAL A 15 2.57 7.72 -2.57
C VAL A 15 3.08 9.14 -2.82
N LEU A 16 4.02 9.59 -2.00
CA LEU A 16 4.64 10.91 -2.13
C LEU A 16 5.38 11.02 -3.47
N LYS A 17 5.44 12.22 -4.04
CA LYS A 17 6.09 12.46 -5.33
C LYS A 17 7.56 12.08 -5.28
N GLU A 18 8.23 12.46 -4.19
CA GLU A 18 9.64 12.17 -3.92
C GLU A 18 9.87 10.66 -3.87
N THR A 19 9.00 9.91 -3.19
CA THR A 19 9.06 8.45 -3.14
C THR A 19 8.90 7.84 -4.53
N LYS A 20 7.93 8.31 -5.34
CA LYS A 20 7.74 7.83 -6.72
C LYS A 20 9.02 8.02 -7.55
N LEU A 21 9.59 9.23 -7.52
CA LEU A 21 10.80 9.56 -8.28
C LEU A 21 12.01 8.71 -7.87
N ILE A 22 12.18 8.47 -6.56
CA ILE A 22 13.25 7.61 -6.06
C ILE A 22 13.03 6.15 -6.49
N CYS A 23 11.81 5.65 -6.38
CA CYS A 23 11.47 4.28 -6.79
C CYS A 23 11.69 4.08 -8.29
N GLU A 24 11.29 5.04 -9.12
CA GLU A 24 11.53 5.03 -10.57
C GLU A 24 13.02 5.01 -10.91
N HIS A 25 13.85 5.78 -10.18
CA HIS A 25 15.30 5.81 -10.42
C HIS A 25 16.00 4.48 -10.11
N PHE A 26 15.54 3.76 -9.08
CA PHE A 26 16.15 2.51 -8.62
C PHE A 26 15.39 1.25 -9.06
N ASP A 27 14.37 1.38 -9.91
CA ASP A 27 13.49 0.28 -10.35
C ASP A 27 12.87 -0.51 -9.17
N LEU A 28 12.30 0.25 -8.22
CA LEU A 28 11.64 -0.30 -7.03
C LEU A 28 10.12 -0.18 -7.15
N ASP A 29 9.41 -1.12 -6.52
CA ASP A 29 7.97 -1.01 -6.32
C ASP A 29 7.66 -0.25 -5.02
N PRO A 30 7.05 0.95 -5.07
CA PRO A 30 6.75 1.72 -3.86
C PRO A 30 5.80 1.00 -2.90
N LEU A 31 4.97 0.06 -3.39
CA LEU A 31 4.03 -0.69 -2.56
C LEU A 31 4.69 -1.87 -1.82
N LYS A 32 5.96 -2.15 -2.11
CA LYS A 32 6.76 -3.20 -1.46
C LYS A 32 7.91 -2.63 -0.60
N LEU A 33 7.89 -1.33 -0.32
CA LEU A 33 8.80 -0.68 0.61
C LEU A 33 8.28 -0.72 2.05
N ILE A 34 9.21 -0.68 3.00
CA ILE A 34 8.90 -0.57 4.42
C ILE A 34 8.21 0.77 4.70
N SER A 35 6.92 0.71 5.03
CA SER A 35 6.09 1.88 5.26
C SER A 35 6.13 2.35 6.72
N SER A 36 7.33 2.60 7.26
CA SER A 36 7.59 2.86 8.71
C SER A 36 6.92 4.13 9.30
N GLY A 37 6.00 4.77 8.59
CA GLY A 37 5.22 5.93 9.04
C GLY A 37 3.74 5.86 8.69
N CYS A 38 3.20 4.70 8.31
CA CYS A 38 1.79 4.55 7.96
C CYS A 38 1.13 3.43 8.75
N MET A 39 -0.20 3.50 8.85
CA MET A 39 -1.03 2.49 9.52
C MET A 39 -2.17 2.08 8.59
N LEU A 40 -2.40 0.77 8.48
CA LEU A 40 -3.59 0.22 7.83
C LEU A 40 -4.68 0.00 8.88
N ILE A 41 -5.90 0.43 8.57
CA ILE A 41 -7.05 0.32 9.48
C ILE A 41 -8.21 -0.33 8.73
N ALA A 42 -8.74 -1.42 9.28
CA ALA A 42 -10.02 -1.98 8.87
C ALA A 42 -11.13 -1.48 9.81
N CYS A 43 -12.21 -0.93 9.26
CA CYS A 43 -13.36 -0.45 10.04
C CYS A 43 -14.65 -0.53 9.23
N GLU A 44 -15.79 -0.58 9.92
CA GLU A 44 -17.11 -0.65 9.27
C GLU A 44 -17.49 0.63 8.52
N ASN A 45 -17.09 1.80 9.04
CA ASN A 45 -17.39 3.10 8.44
C ASN A 45 -16.11 3.89 8.16
N GLY A 46 -15.47 3.55 7.04
CA GLY A 46 -14.24 4.20 6.58
C GLY A 46 -14.39 5.70 6.38
N LEU A 47 -15.55 6.17 5.89
CA LEU A 47 -15.79 7.59 5.63
C LEU A 47 -15.75 8.40 6.91
N LYS A 48 -16.54 7.99 7.91
CA LYS A 48 -16.57 8.66 9.23
C LYS A 48 -15.19 8.66 9.89
N LEU A 49 -14.48 7.53 9.88
CA LEU A 49 -13.15 7.45 10.47
C LEU A 49 -12.17 8.41 9.77
N THR A 50 -12.18 8.42 8.43
CA THR A 50 -11.28 9.27 7.63
C THR A 50 -11.55 10.75 7.89
N GLU A 51 -12.81 11.16 7.95
CA GLU A 51 -13.20 12.54 8.28
C GLU A 51 -12.70 12.97 9.67
N GLU A 52 -12.86 12.12 10.69
CA GLU A 52 -12.42 12.43 12.05
C GLU A 52 -10.89 12.50 12.18
N LEU A 53 -10.15 11.66 11.44
CA LEU A 53 -8.69 11.74 11.37
C LEU A 53 -8.24 13.04 10.69
N LEU A 54 -8.87 13.40 9.57
CA LEU A 54 -8.57 14.63 8.84
C LEU A 54 -8.83 15.89 9.68
N LYS A 55 -9.93 15.92 10.47
CA LYS A 55 -10.23 17.02 11.42
C LYS A 55 -9.14 17.20 12.48
N LYS A 56 -8.41 16.13 12.82
CA LYS A 56 -7.28 16.15 13.76
C LYS A 56 -5.93 16.41 13.08
N GLY A 57 -5.94 16.74 11.78
CA GLY A 57 -4.72 16.96 10.99
C GLY A 57 -3.97 15.68 10.63
N ILE A 58 -4.59 14.51 10.78
CA ILE A 58 -4.00 13.22 10.41
C ILE A 58 -4.49 12.86 9.00
N LYS A 59 -3.55 12.72 8.06
CA LYS A 59 -3.87 12.29 6.70
C LYS A 59 -4.37 10.85 6.71
N ALA A 60 -5.57 10.63 6.20
CA ALA A 60 -6.18 9.32 6.03
C ALA A 60 -6.93 9.27 4.70
N VAL A 61 -6.95 8.10 4.07
CA VAL A 61 -7.68 7.84 2.82
C VAL A 61 -8.20 6.41 2.86
N ILE A 62 -9.36 6.19 2.24
CA ILE A 62 -9.91 4.85 2.04
C ILE A 62 -9.25 4.26 0.81
N ILE A 63 -8.59 3.11 0.97
CA ILE A 63 -7.83 2.45 -0.11
C ILE A 63 -8.44 1.11 -0.54
N GLY A 64 -9.62 0.75 -0.06
CA GLY A 64 -10.19 -0.56 -0.32
C GLY A 64 -11.34 -0.95 0.59
N GLU A 65 -11.72 -2.20 0.50
CA GLU A 65 -12.81 -2.82 1.25
C GLU A 65 -12.49 -4.28 1.62
N ILE A 66 -13.11 -4.77 2.70
CA ILE A 66 -13.03 -6.17 3.11
C ILE A 66 -14.06 -6.98 2.33
N THR A 67 -13.63 -8.14 1.81
CA THR A 67 -14.46 -9.02 0.98
C THR A 67 -14.76 -10.34 1.70
N GLN A 68 -15.83 -11.02 1.29
CA GLN A 68 -16.15 -12.36 1.81
C GLN A 68 -15.21 -13.44 1.24
N ASP A 69 -14.71 -13.24 0.01
CA ASP A 69 -13.77 -14.15 -0.64
C ASP A 69 -12.41 -14.15 0.04
N LYS A 70 -11.67 -15.26 -0.07
CA LYS A 70 -10.31 -15.35 0.46
C LYS A 70 -9.32 -14.68 -0.48
N GLY A 71 -8.30 -14.03 0.11
CA GLY A 71 -7.19 -13.43 -0.62
C GLY A 71 -7.27 -11.91 -0.66
N ILE A 72 -6.19 -11.29 -1.12
CA ILE A 72 -6.10 -9.83 -1.26
C ILE A 72 -5.91 -9.52 -2.74
N ILE A 73 -6.80 -8.71 -3.29
CA ILE A 73 -6.78 -8.29 -4.70
C ILE A 73 -6.36 -6.82 -4.74
N LEU A 74 -5.29 -6.53 -5.48
CA LEU A 74 -4.93 -5.16 -5.85
C LEU A 74 -5.57 -4.83 -7.19
N SER A 75 -6.56 -3.94 -7.16
CA SER A 75 -7.29 -3.47 -8.32
C SER A 75 -6.59 -2.25 -8.92
N GLY A 76 -6.24 -2.35 -10.20
CA GLY A 76 -5.60 -1.28 -10.98
C GLY A 76 -6.34 -1.01 -12.28
N ASP A 77 -5.86 -0.05 -13.07
CA ASP A 77 -6.57 0.41 -14.27
C ASP A 77 -6.69 -0.65 -15.38
N CYS A 78 -5.68 -1.52 -15.51
CA CYS A 78 -5.61 -2.49 -16.60
C CYS A 78 -6.12 -3.87 -16.20
N HIS A 79 -5.74 -4.33 -15.00
CA HIS A 79 -6.13 -5.63 -14.48
C HIS A 79 -5.99 -5.68 -12.97
N ASP A 80 -6.79 -6.56 -12.36
CA ASP A 80 -6.70 -6.90 -10.95
C ASP A 80 -5.63 -7.99 -10.76
N ILE A 81 -4.79 -7.84 -9.73
CA ILE A 81 -3.78 -8.85 -9.35
C ILE A 81 -4.03 -9.38 -7.96
N MET A 82 -3.78 -10.67 -7.74
CA MET A 82 -3.73 -11.23 -6.39
C MET A 82 -2.39 -10.86 -5.74
N ILE A 83 -2.43 -10.27 -4.55
CA ILE A 83 -1.22 -9.94 -3.79
C ILE A 83 -0.65 -11.24 -3.20
N PRO A 84 0.58 -11.65 -3.59
CA PRO A 84 1.22 -12.82 -2.99
C PRO A 84 1.68 -12.50 -1.55
N PRO A 85 2.06 -13.52 -0.77
CA PRO A 85 2.76 -13.31 0.49
C PRO A 85 3.96 -12.34 0.32
N PRO A 86 4.24 -11.48 1.31
CA PRO A 86 5.31 -10.50 1.20
C PRO A 86 6.67 -11.19 1.05
N GLU A 87 7.52 -10.62 0.20
CA GLU A 87 8.91 -11.03 0.02
C GLU A 87 9.86 -10.11 0.80
N SER A 88 11.16 -10.15 0.49
CA SER A 88 12.12 -9.19 1.03
C SER A 88 11.80 -7.78 0.56
N ASP A 89 12.05 -6.81 1.43
CA ASP A 89 11.83 -5.39 1.13
C ASP A 89 12.61 -4.91 -0.09
N GLU A 90 11.97 -4.11 -0.93
CA GLU A 90 12.58 -3.53 -2.13
C GLU A 90 13.83 -2.67 -1.80
N LEU A 91 13.92 -2.09 -0.60
CA LEU A 91 15.11 -1.34 -0.17
C LEU A 91 16.41 -2.15 -0.23
N TYR A 92 16.35 -3.48 -0.06
CA TYR A 92 17.55 -4.32 -0.14
C TYR A 92 18.12 -4.42 -1.56
N LYS A 93 17.35 -4.11 -2.61
CA LYS A 93 17.87 -4.05 -3.99
C LYS A 93 18.84 -2.89 -4.16
N VAL A 94 18.54 -1.75 -3.52
CA VAL A 94 19.39 -0.55 -3.57
C VAL A 94 20.77 -0.81 -2.98
N ASN A 95 20.84 -1.53 -1.85
CA ASN A 95 22.11 -1.86 -1.22
C ASN A 95 23.05 -2.61 -2.17
N LYS A 96 22.53 -3.51 -3.02
CA LYS A 96 23.35 -4.21 -4.01
C LYS A 96 23.91 -3.25 -5.06
N LEU A 97 23.05 -2.38 -5.59
CA LEU A 97 23.43 -1.39 -6.60
C LEU A 97 24.48 -0.40 -6.09
N LEU A 98 24.33 0.09 -4.85
CA LEU A 98 25.25 1.07 -4.26
C LEU A 98 26.55 0.44 -3.75
N SER A 99 26.55 -0.86 -3.46
CA SER A 99 27.75 -1.58 -2.99
C SER A 99 28.71 -1.98 -4.13
N GLY A 100 28.36 -1.71 -5.39
CA GLY A 100 29.23 -1.93 -6.54
C GLY A 100 29.49 -3.40 -6.90
N ASN A 101 28.64 -4.32 -6.46
CA ASN A 101 28.66 -5.75 -6.84
C ASN A 101 27.50 -6.10 -7.77
#